data_AF-A0A973T167-F1
#
_entry.id   AF-A0A973T167-F1
#
_cell.length_a   1.000
_cell.length_b   1.000
_cell.length_c   1.000
_cell.angle_alpha   90.00
_cell.angle_beta   90.00
_cell.angle_gamma   90.00
#
_symmetry.space_group_name_H-M   'P 1'
#
loop_
_entity.id
_entity.type
_entity.pdbx_description
1 polymer ?
#
loop_
_entity_poly.entity_id
_entity_poly.type
_entity_poly.pdbx_seq_one_letter_code
_entity_poly.pdbx_strand_id
1 'polypeptide(L)'
;MFDPDIAPSGTLLGLLQRGRGDGPLHALAATRAEALDALEHCVLRDPRLDWRVESRSLYYARLYSDLEGPLDGIEQHLFHPDDLIAPDEHRCGLALSVLGHLAGYGRRDALRLLRRYAATGGCWEWALDELAVRDGEAGLRALGPAVVARFPRTPEGDAALALAVRESYEPRPWQLWAEDAAHPETAERVRRASEQCSFDRWQRQLRSAGPTPGWSVAAVLDWAQQGLDAHPAVERDQPAARCLAAVAGPED
;
A
#
# COMPACT_ATOMS: atom_id res chain seq x y z
N MET A 1 -24.77 -0.78 -26.29
CA MET A 1 -24.13 -2.08 -26.59
C MET A 1 -23.16 -2.31 -25.46
N PHE A 2 -23.37 -3.33 -24.62
CA PHE A 2 -22.44 -3.66 -23.55
C PHE A 2 -21.21 -4.30 -24.21
N ASP A 3 -20.09 -3.60 -24.18
CA ASP A 3 -18.80 -4.21 -24.51
C ASP A 3 -18.39 -5.01 -23.27
N PRO A 4 -18.25 -6.35 -23.34
CA PRO A 4 -17.83 -7.12 -22.17
C PRO A 4 -16.40 -6.73 -21.79
N ASP A 5 -16.20 -6.31 -20.55
CA ASP A 5 -14.89 -5.93 -20.00
C ASP A 5 -13.80 -7.02 -20.16
N ILE A 6 -14.23 -8.28 -20.36
CA ILE A 6 -13.35 -9.42 -20.65
C ILE A 6 -13.57 -9.88 -22.08
N ALA A 7 -12.49 -9.91 -22.86
CA ALA A 7 -12.48 -10.34 -24.25
C ALA A 7 -12.89 -11.82 -24.42
N PRO A 8 -13.35 -12.24 -25.63
CA PRO A 8 -13.77 -13.61 -25.87
C PRO A 8 -12.68 -14.62 -25.51
N SER A 9 -13.07 -15.74 -24.86
CA SER A 9 -12.11 -16.70 -24.28
C SER A 9 -11.21 -17.42 -25.30
N GLY A 10 -11.52 -17.34 -26.60
CA GLY A 10 -10.68 -17.87 -27.67
C GLY A 10 -9.65 -16.88 -28.22
N THR A 11 -9.63 -15.64 -27.75
CA THR A 11 -8.65 -14.61 -28.12
C THR A 11 -7.46 -14.61 -27.18
N LEU A 12 -6.29 -14.18 -27.64
CA LEU A 12 -5.10 -14.04 -26.79
C LEU A 12 -5.36 -13.14 -25.58
N LEU A 13 -5.99 -11.97 -25.81
CA LEU A 13 -6.38 -11.06 -24.74
C LEU A 13 -7.29 -11.74 -23.71
N GLY A 14 -8.33 -12.44 -24.17
CA GLY A 14 -9.27 -13.13 -23.27
C GLY A 14 -8.62 -14.27 -22.48
N LEU A 15 -7.60 -14.94 -23.04
CA LEU A 15 -6.80 -15.94 -22.34
C LEU A 15 -5.91 -15.31 -21.27
N LEU A 16 -5.19 -14.23 -21.62
CA LEU A 16 -4.30 -13.51 -20.71
C LEU A 16 -5.09 -12.90 -19.55
N GLN A 17 -6.20 -12.22 -19.86
CA GLN A 17 -7.07 -11.67 -18.84
C GLN A 17 -7.41 -12.78 -17.86
N ARG A 18 -7.99 -13.91 -18.29
CA ARG A 18 -8.48 -14.97 -17.37
C ARG A 18 -7.39 -15.70 -16.58
N GLY A 19 -6.10 -15.44 -16.80
CA GLY A 19 -5.01 -16.10 -16.08
C GLY A 19 -5.03 -17.62 -16.22
N ARG A 20 -5.60 -18.16 -17.32
CA ARG A 20 -5.53 -19.60 -17.58
C ARG A 20 -4.07 -19.96 -17.82
N GLY A 21 -3.61 -21.08 -17.28
CA GLY A 21 -2.19 -21.49 -17.33
C GLY A 21 -1.59 -21.52 -18.74
N ASP A 22 -2.41 -21.67 -19.78
CA ASP A 22 -1.97 -21.67 -21.17
C ASP A 22 -1.79 -20.26 -21.76
N GLY A 23 -2.30 -19.20 -21.11
CA GLY A 23 -2.22 -17.81 -21.58
C GLY A 23 -0.79 -17.35 -21.91
N PRO A 24 0.21 -17.56 -21.03
CA PRO A 24 1.60 -17.27 -21.34
C PRO A 24 2.13 -18.11 -22.50
N LEU A 25 1.76 -19.39 -22.58
CA LEU A 25 2.21 -20.26 -23.68
C LEU A 25 1.68 -19.75 -25.01
N HIS A 26 0.42 -19.34 -25.06
CA HIS A 26 -0.18 -18.71 -26.24
C HIS A 26 0.47 -17.37 -26.59
N ALA A 27 0.80 -16.54 -25.59
CA ALA A 27 1.50 -15.28 -25.82
C ALA A 27 2.91 -15.50 -26.40
N LEU A 28 3.65 -16.49 -25.89
CA LEU A 28 4.98 -16.84 -26.40
C LEU A 28 4.95 -17.49 -27.79
N ALA A 29 3.82 -18.10 -28.17
CA ALA A 29 3.60 -18.66 -29.50
C ALA A 29 3.06 -17.64 -30.53
N ALA A 30 2.46 -16.53 -30.06
CA ALA A 30 1.95 -15.46 -30.90
C ALA A 30 3.07 -14.57 -31.44
N THR A 31 2.73 -13.63 -32.32
CA THR A 31 3.70 -12.61 -32.70
C THR A 31 4.02 -11.74 -31.49
N ARG A 32 5.29 -11.35 -31.31
CA ARG A 32 5.71 -10.52 -30.18
C ARG A 32 4.89 -9.23 -30.06
N ALA A 33 4.55 -8.61 -31.19
CA ALA A 33 3.74 -7.39 -31.21
C ALA A 33 2.33 -7.62 -30.67
N GLU A 34 1.65 -8.68 -31.12
CA GLU A 34 0.31 -9.04 -30.63
C GLU A 34 0.31 -9.42 -29.14
N ALA A 35 1.33 -10.16 -28.70
CA ALA A 35 1.48 -10.54 -27.31
C ALA A 35 1.70 -9.33 -26.39
N LEU A 36 2.50 -8.36 -26.83
CA LEU A 36 2.73 -7.11 -26.09
C LEU A 36 1.49 -6.23 -26.04
N ASP A 37 0.75 -6.10 -27.15
CA ASP A 37 -0.50 -5.33 -27.17
C ASP A 37 -1.54 -5.91 -26.22
N ALA A 38 -1.72 -7.24 -26.23
CA ALA A 38 -2.63 -7.92 -25.32
C ALA A 38 -2.18 -7.84 -23.84
N LEU A 39 -0.87 -7.97 -23.58
CA LEU A 39 -0.30 -7.84 -22.24
C LEU A 39 -0.46 -6.42 -21.70
N GLU A 40 -0.14 -5.40 -22.50
CA GLU A 40 -0.28 -4.01 -22.12
C GLU A 40 -1.74 -3.68 -21.82
N HIS A 41 -2.68 -4.12 -22.66
CA HIS A 41 -4.10 -3.98 -22.38
C HIS A 41 -4.49 -4.57 -21.01
N CYS A 42 -4.03 -5.78 -20.69
CA CYS A 42 -4.29 -6.41 -19.40
C CYS A 42 -3.74 -5.61 -18.22
N VAL A 43 -2.57 -4.99 -18.34
CA VAL A 43 -1.95 -4.23 -17.24
C VAL A 43 -2.59 -2.86 -17.06
N LEU A 44 -2.98 -2.20 -18.14
CA LEU A 44 -3.49 -0.82 -18.12
C LEU A 44 -5.01 -0.73 -17.92
N ARG A 45 -5.75 -1.79 -18.27
CA ARG A 45 -7.22 -1.82 -18.26
C ARG A 45 -7.78 -3.09 -17.63
N ASP A 46 -7.22 -3.50 -16.50
CA ASP A 46 -7.74 -4.67 -15.79
C ASP A 46 -9.11 -4.33 -15.15
N PRO A 47 -10.20 -5.00 -15.57
CA PRO A 47 -11.54 -4.69 -15.06
C PRO A 47 -11.82 -5.30 -13.68
N ARG A 48 -10.88 -6.08 -13.12
CA ARG A 48 -11.10 -6.80 -11.87
C ARG A 48 -10.67 -5.96 -10.67
N LEU A 49 -11.66 -5.68 -9.84
CA LEU A 49 -11.53 -4.84 -8.66
C LEU A 49 -10.73 -5.50 -7.52
N ASP A 50 -10.79 -6.83 -7.39
CA ASP A 50 -10.14 -7.52 -6.26
C ASP A 50 -8.69 -7.89 -6.59
N TRP A 51 -7.77 -7.06 -6.16
CA TRP A 51 -6.32 -7.28 -6.27
C TRP A 51 -5.75 -8.17 -5.16
N ARG A 52 -6.51 -8.46 -4.10
CA ARG A 52 -6.03 -9.24 -2.93
C ARG A 52 -6.09 -10.75 -3.14
N VAL A 53 -6.90 -11.20 -4.10
CA VAL A 53 -7.20 -12.63 -4.30
C VAL A 53 -6.22 -13.32 -5.26
N GLU A 54 -5.51 -12.57 -6.11
CA GLU A 54 -4.70 -13.15 -7.19
C GLU A 54 -3.36 -12.41 -7.41
N SER A 55 -2.26 -13.16 -7.65
CA SER A 55 -0.93 -12.60 -7.96
C SER A 55 -0.77 -12.21 -9.44
N ARG A 56 -1.71 -11.41 -9.97
CA ARG A 56 -1.74 -11.00 -11.39
C ARG A 56 -0.52 -10.17 -11.80
N SER A 57 -0.05 -9.29 -10.92
CA SER A 57 1.12 -8.46 -11.15
C SER A 57 2.38 -9.30 -11.41
N LEU A 58 2.60 -10.37 -10.64
CA LEU A 58 3.71 -11.30 -10.82
C LEU A 58 3.62 -12.02 -12.18
N TYR A 59 2.42 -12.49 -12.52
CA TYR A 59 2.15 -13.15 -13.79
C TYR A 59 2.48 -12.26 -14.99
N TYR A 60 1.96 -11.02 -15.01
CA TYR A 60 2.21 -10.09 -16.10
C TYR A 60 3.67 -9.60 -16.13
N ALA A 61 4.31 -9.38 -14.99
CA ALA A 61 5.72 -8.99 -14.94
C ALA A 61 6.65 -10.08 -15.50
N ARG A 62 6.33 -11.35 -15.26
CA ARG A 62 7.08 -12.46 -15.87
C ARG A 62 6.93 -12.45 -17.39
N LEU A 63 5.71 -12.28 -17.89
CA LEU A 63 5.47 -12.21 -19.33
C LEU A 63 6.14 -10.98 -19.98
N TYR A 64 6.15 -9.83 -19.30
CA TYR A 64 6.94 -8.66 -19.73
C TYR A 64 8.44 -8.96 -19.83
N SER A 65 8.96 -9.79 -18.92
CA SER A 65 10.37 -10.19 -18.93
C SER A 65 10.65 -11.16 -20.08
N ASP A 66 9.81 -12.18 -20.25
CA ASP A 66 9.96 -13.19 -21.29
C ASP A 66 9.81 -12.59 -22.71
N LEU A 67 8.95 -11.58 -22.88
CA LEU A 67 8.76 -10.85 -24.14
C LEU A 67 9.72 -9.66 -24.32
N GLU A 68 10.55 -9.36 -23.31
CA GLU A 68 11.40 -8.16 -23.26
C GLU A 68 10.60 -6.87 -23.56
N GLY A 69 9.38 -6.76 -23.02
CA GLY A 69 8.44 -5.69 -23.36
C GLY A 69 8.95 -4.29 -22.98
N PRO A 70 8.71 -3.27 -23.84
CA PRO A 70 8.97 -1.87 -23.49
C PRO A 70 8.00 -1.39 -22.40
N LEU A 71 8.32 -0.28 -21.73
CA LEU A 71 7.50 0.27 -20.64
C LEU A 71 6.80 1.59 -21.04
N ASP A 72 6.87 2.00 -22.31
CA ASP A 72 6.37 3.29 -22.76
C ASP A 72 4.86 3.46 -22.51
N GLY A 73 4.05 2.43 -22.73
CA GLY A 73 2.61 2.49 -22.46
C GLY A 73 2.29 2.52 -20.96
N ILE A 74 3.05 1.81 -20.12
CA ILE A 74 2.94 1.93 -18.66
C ILE A 74 3.32 3.34 -18.21
N GLU A 75 4.39 3.92 -18.75
CA GLU A 75 4.80 5.28 -18.43
C GLU A 75 3.71 6.29 -18.82
N GLN A 76 3.19 6.22 -20.05
CA GLN A 76 2.13 7.11 -20.52
C GLN A 76 0.85 6.97 -19.69
N HIS A 77 0.51 5.75 -19.28
CA HIS A 77 -0.65 5.48 -18.45
C HIS A 77 -0.50 6.09 -17.06
N LEU A 78 0.65 5.88 -16.40
CA LEU A 78 0.89 6.37 -15.05
C LEU A 78 0.98 7.90 -15.01
N PHE A 79 1.62 8.54 -15.99
CA PHE A 79 1.73 10.01 -16.05
C PHE A 79 0.60 10.66 -16.85
N HIS A 80 -0.57 10.02 -16.94
CA HIS A 80 -1.69 10.59 -17.66
C HIS A 80 -2.19 11.87 -16.95
N PRO A 81 -2.47 12.96 -17.67
CA PRO A 81 -2.88 14.23 -17.04
C PRO A 81 -4.12 14.14 -16.15
N ASP A 82 -5.03 13.22 -16.44
CA ASP A 82 -6.26 13.02 -15.63
C ASP A 82 -5.94 12.63 -14.17
N ASP A 83 -4.82 11.95 -13.92
CA ASP A 83 -4.40 11.55 -12.56
C ASP A 83 -3.92 12.73 -11.71
N LEU A 84 -3.65 13.89 -12.33
CA LEU A 84 -3.23 15.09 -11.61
C LEU A 84 -4.39 15.74 -10.85
N ILE A 85 -5.63 15.47 -11.27
CA ILE A 85 -6.84 16.10 -10.71
C ILE A 85 -7.51 15.16 -9.71
N ALA A 86 -7.61 13.87 -10.05
CA ALA A 86 -8.23 12.86 -9.21
C ALA A 86 -7.45 11.54 -9.35
N PRO A 87 -6.49 11.27 -8.44
CA PRO A 87 -5.77 10.01 -8.44
C PRO A 87 -6.74 8.83 -8.29
N ASP A 88 -6.66 7.87 -9.21
CA ASP A 88 -7.42 6.62 -9.14
C ASP A 88 -6.46 5.46 -8.87
N GLU A 89 -6.47 5.01 -7.61
CA GLU A 89 -5.73 3.84 -7.17
C GLU A 89 -6.05 2.62 -8.04
N HIS A 90 -7.33 2.37 -8.36
CA HIS A 90 -7.71 1.20 -9.17
C HIS A 90 -7.05 1.21 -10.55
N ARG A 91 -6.86 2.38 -11.13
CA ARG A 91 -6.21 2.56 -12.43
C ARG A 91 -4.70 2.34 -12.37
N CYS A 92 -4.03 2.75 -11.30
CA CYS A 92 -2.56 2.74 -11.23
C CYS A 92 -1.97 1.47 -10.59
N GLY A 93 -2.69 0.79 -9.71
CA GLY A 93 -2.14 -0.26 -8.85
C GLY A 93 -1.48 -1.41 -9.56
N LEU A 94 -2.19 -2.03 -10.51
CA LEU A 94 -1.66 -3.18 -11.21
C LEU A 94 -0.36 -2.82 -11.96
N ALA A 95 -0.35 -1.67 -12.64
CA ALA A 95 0.82 -1.18 -13.34
C ALA A 95 2.00 -0.94 -12.40
N LEU A 96 1.78 -0.32 -11.23
CA LEU A 96 2.82 -0.11 -10.22
C LEU A 96 3.36 -1.42 -9.66
N SER A 97 2.50 -2.38 -9.34
CA SER A 97 2.96 -3.69 -8.85
C SER A 97 3.69 -4.50 -9.92
N VAL A 98 3.29 -4.41 -11.19
CA VAL A 98 4.05 -5.00 -12.32
C VAL A 98 5.44 -4.39 -12.40
N LEU A 99 5.55 -3.05 -12.37
CA LEU A 99 6.85 -2.37 -12.36
C LEU A 99 7.69 -2.78 -11.15
N GLY A 100 7.06 -2.96 -10.00
CA GLY A 100 7.68 -3.48 -8.81
C GLY A 100 8.34 -4.81 -9.09
N HIS A 101 7.57 -5.81 -9.54
CA HIS A 101 8.12 -7.14 -9.84
C HIS A 101 9.25 -7.09 -10.87
N LEU A 102 9.11 -6.29 -11.93
CA LEU A 102 10.15 -6.09 -12.93
C LEU A 102 11.44 -5.51 -12.31
N ALA A 103 11.33 -4.50 -11.44
CA ALA A 103 12.47 -3.97 -10.70
C ALA A 103 13.13 -5.05 -9.84
N GLY A 104 12.35 -5.94 -9.22
CA GLY A 104 12.83 -7.09 -8.45
C GLY A 104 13.55 -8.14 -9.30
N TYR A 105 13.19 -8.27 -10.57
CA TYR A 105 13.91 -9.07 -11.55
C TYR A 105 15.19 -8.39 -12.08
N GLY A 106 15.47 -7.15 -11.67
CA GLY A 106 16.66 -6.40 -12.07
C GLY A 106 16.46 -5.45 -13.27
N ARG A 107 15.22 -5.25 -13.75
CA ARG A 107 14.91 -4.26 -14.81
C ARG A 107 15.12 -2.84 -14.29
N ARG A 108 16.24 -2.22 -14.69
CA ARG A 108 16.64 -0.88 -14.24
C ARG A 108 15.76 0.24 -14.77
N ASP A 109 15.17 0.06 -15.95
CA ASP A 109 14.16 0.95 -16.52
C ASP A 109 12.89 0.99 -15.66
N ALA A 110 12.40 -0.17 -15.22
CA ALA A 110 11.26 -0.26 -14.30
C ALA A 110 11.55 0.43 -12.95
N LEU A 111 12.73 0.18 -12.35
CA LEU A 111 13.13 0.85 -11.11
C LEU A 111 13.21 2.38 -11.26
N ARG A 112 13.77 2.88 -12.37
CA ARG A 112 13.84 4.33 -12.64
C ARG A 112 12.46 4.93 -12.84
N LEU A 113 11.56 4.23 -13.53
CA LEU A 113 10.19 4.66 -13.73
C LEU A 113 9.43 4.74 -12.39
N LEU A 114 9.54 3.72 -11.54
CA LEU A 114 8.97 3.74 -10.19
C LEU A 114 9.48 4.92 -9.36
N ARG A 115 10.79 5.19 -9.34
CA ARG A 115 11.35 6.33 -8.60
C ARG A 115 10.80 7.66 -9.10
N ARG A 116 10.70 7.85 -10.42
CA ARG A 116 10.09 9.05 -11.01
C ARG A 116 8.63 9.18 -10.60
N TYR A 117 7.88 8.10 -10.65
CA TYR A 117 6.46 8.11 -10.28
C TYR A 117 6.27 8.35 -8.77
N ALA A 118 7.07 7.73 -7.91
CA ALA A 118 7.06 8.04 -6.47
C ALA A 118 7.42 9.50 -6.19
N ALA A 119 8.20 10.17 -7.05
CA ALA A 119 8.54 11.58 -6.88
C ALA A 119 7.45 12.56 -7.35
N THR A 120 6.63 12.23 -8.34
CA THR A 120 5.66 13.20 -8.92
C THR A 120 4.26 12.68 -9.22
N GLY A 121 4.02 11.37 -9.15
CA GLY A 121 2.75 10.73 -9.46
C GLY A 121 1.67 10.93 -8.40
N GLY A 122 0.41 10.72 -8.79
CA GLY A 122 -0.77 10.87 -7.92
C GLY A 122 -0.91 9.74 -6.91
N CYS A 123 -0.69 8.49 -7.32
CA CYS A 123 -0.72 7.30 -6.43
C CYS A 123 0.70 6.96 -5.93
N TRP A 124 1.40 7.95 -5.37
CA TRP A 124 2.82 7.83 -5.04
C TRP A 124 3.09 6.90 -3.87
N GLU A 125 2.14 6.74 -2.95
CA GLU A 125 2.22 5.88 -1.77
C GLU A 125 2.48 4.43 -2.19
N TRP A 126 1.73 3.91 -3.16
CA TRP A 126 1.91 2.56 -3.68
C TRP A 126 3.25 2.37 -4.39
N ALA A 127 3.69 3.37 -5.15
CA ALA A 127 5.01 3.31 -5.77
C ALA A 127 6.14 3.32 -4.72
N LEU A 128 5.95 4.07 -3.63
CA LEU A 128 6.88 4.10 -2.51
C LEU A 128 6.93 2.74 -1.79
N ASP A 129 5.78 2.09 -1.58
CA ASP A 129 5.72 0.74 -0.99
C ASP A 129 6.44 -0.30 -1.87
N GLU A 130 6.22 -0.27 -3.20
CA GLU A 130 6.95 -1.15 -4.13
C GLU A 130 8.47 -0.91 -4.09
N LEU A 131 8.90 0.36 -3.97
CA LEU A 131 10.31 0.73 -3.85
C LEU A 131 10.90 0.35 -2.49
N ALA A 132 10.14 0.42 -1.41
CA ALA A 132 10.62 0.11 -0.07
C ALA A 132 11.18 -1.32 0.02
N VAL A 133 10.58 -2.26 -0.72
CA VAL A 133 11.01 -3.67 -0.77
C VAL A 133 12.16 -3.88 -1.77
N ARG A 134 12.21 -3.12 -2.87
CA ARG A 134 13.04 -3.45 -4.04
C ARG A 134 14.24 -2.55 -4.24
N ASP A 135 14.19 -1.34 -3.70
CA ASP A 135 15.22 -0.34 -3.90
C ASP A 135 16.29 -0.37 -2.80
N GLY A 136 17.50 0.06 -3.18
CA GLY A 136 18.60 0.30 -2.27
C GLY A 136 18.43 1.60 -1.48
N GLU A 137 19.07 1.68 -0.32
CA GLU A 137 18.92 2.83 0.57
C GLU A 137 19.29 4.17 -0.07
N ALA A 138 20.31 4.20 -0.94
CA ALA A 138 20.71 5.43 -1.63
C ALA A 138 19.60 5.93 -2.57
N GLY A 139 18.87 5.03 -3.22
CA GLY A 139 17.73 5.36 -4.06
C GLY A 139 16.57 5.90 -3.24
N LEU A 140 16.25 5.22 -2.13
CA LEU A 140 15.21 5.66 -1.21
C LEU A 140 15.55 7.03 -0.59
N ARG A 141 16.77 7.26 -0.08
CA ARG A 141 17.18 8.55 0.50
C ARG A 141 17.02 9.70 -0.50
N ALA A 142 17.38 9.48 -1.76
CA ALA A 142 17.24 10.49 -2.82
C ALA A 142 15.78 10.91 -3.07
N LEU A 143 14.79 10.07 -2.74
CA LEU A 143 13.36 10.39 -2.89
C LEU A 143 12.79 11.24 -1.75
N GLY A 144 13.41 11.21 -0.56
CA GLY A 144 12.88 11.84 0.65
C GLY A 144 12.48 13.31 0.46
N PRO A 145 13.36 14.17 -0.10
CA PRO A 145 13.02 15.57 -0.35
C PRO A 145 11.79 15.75 -1.25
N ALA A 146 11.66 14.97 -2.34
CA ALA A 146 10.54 15.08 -3.27
C ALA A 146 9.23 14.57 -2.67
N VAL A 147 9.27 13.49 -1.88
CA VAL A 147 8.09 12.98 -1.17
C VAL A 147 7.63 13.95 -0.09
N VAL A 148 8.54 14.43 0.76
CA VAL A 148 8.19 15.36 1.85
C VAL A 148 7.76 16.74 1.35
N ALA A 149 8.25 17.19 0.18
CA ALA A 149 7.84 18.45 -0.44
C ALA A 149 6.36 18.49 -0.86
N ARG A 150 5.69 17.34 -0.97
CA ARG A 150 4.24 17.26 -1.24
C ARG A 150 3.39 17.86 -0.12
N PHE A 151 3.94 17.90 1.09
CA PHE A 151 3.26 18.38 2.28
C PHE A 151 3.67 19.83 2.55
N PRO A 152 2.76 20.80 2.40
CA PRO A 152 3.04 22.21 2.68
C PRO A 152 3.60 22.42 4.09
N ARG A 153 4.41 23.47 4.28
CA ARG A 153 4.91 23.85 5.62
C ARG A 153 3.86 24.63 6.40
N THR A 154 2.72 23.99 6.64
CA THR A 154 1.61 24.49 7.46
C THR A 154 1.21 23.41 8.47
N PRO A 155 0.48 23.75 9.55
CA PRO A 155 -0.04 22.75 10.49
C PRO A 155 -0.84 21.63 9.80
N GLU A 156 -1.64 21.97 8.79
CA GLU A 156 -2.43 21.01 8.01
C GLU A 156 -1.54 20.09 7.16
N GLY A 157 -0.49 20.65 6.54
CA GLY A 157 0.47 19.88 5.77
C GLY A 157 1.31 18.94 6.66
N ASP A 158 1.71 19.40 7.84
CA ASP A 158 2.43 18.55 8.81
C ASP A 158 1.52 17.44 9.38
N ALA A 159 0.24 17.71 9.61
CA ALA A 159 -0.73 16.69 9.99
C ALA A 159 -0.97 15.66 8.87
N ALA A 160 -1.01 16.11 7.60
CA ALA A 160 -1.11 15.22 6.45
C ALA A 160 0.17 14.36 6.27
N LEU A 161 1.35 14.92 6.54
CA LEU A 161 2.60 14.15 6.56
C LEU A 161 2.58 13.08 7.65
N ALA A 162 2.14 13.42 8.86
CA ALA A 162 1.98 12.45 9.95
C ALA A 162 0.98 11.34 9.61
N LEU A 163 -0.14 11.68 8.95
CA LEU A 163 -1.09 10.70 8.44
C LEU A 163 -0.41 9.73 7.45
N ALA A 164 0.31 10.25 6.46
CA ALA A 164 1.01 9.43 5.47
C ALA A 164 2.06 8.50 6.10
N VAL A 165 2.85 9.00 7.07
CA VAL A 165 3.80 8.18 7.83
C VAL A 165 3.10 7.05 8.58
N ARG A 166 1.93 7.33 9.18
CA ARG A 166 1.15 6.36 9.95
C ARG A 166 0.50 5.27 9.10
N GLU A 167 0.00 5.65 7.92
CA GLU A 167 -0.75 4.78 7.02
C GLU A 167 0.14 4.03 6.02
N SER A 168 1.43 4.38 5.96
CA SER A 168 2.43 3.68 5.16
C SER A 168 2.43 2.19 5.46
N TYR A 169 2.32 1.38 4.40
CA TYR A 169 2.41 -0.06 4.54
C TYR A 169 3.86 -0.48 4.85
N GLU A 170 4.83 0.08 4.11
CA GLU A 170 6.25 -0.15 4.35
C GLU A 170 6.90 1.00 5.14
N PRO A 171 7.37 0.80 6.38
CA PRO A 171 7.93 1.87 7.20
C PRO A 171 9.36 2.27 6.82
N ARG A 172 10.06 1.44 6.04
CA ARG A 172 11.49 1.56 5.77
C ARG A 172 11.90 2.91 5.16
N PRO A 173 11.22 3.49 4.15
CA PRO A 173 11.61 4.77 3.59
C PRO A 173 11.57 5.90 4.63
N TRP A 174 10.52 5.93 5.45
CA TRP A 174 10.35 6.94 6.50
C TRP A 174 11.44 6.86 7.57
N GLN A 175 11.82 5.64 7.99
CA GLN A 175 12.93 5.42 8.91
C GLN A 175 14.25 5.94 8.32
N LEU A 176 14.53 5.61 7.05
CA LEU A 176 15.74 6.08 6.36
C LEU A 176 15.78 7.61 6.25
N TRP A 177 14.64 8.25 5.99
CA TRP A 177 14.57 9.71 5.86
C TRP A 177 14.69 10.41 7.20
N ALA A 178 14.13 9.86 8.28
CA ALA A 178 14.28 10.39 9.64
C ALA A 178 15.75 10.45 10.11
N GLU A 179 16.59 9.58 9.57
CA GLU A 179 18.01 9.45 9.88
C GLU A 179 18.94 10.06 8.80
N ASP A 180 18.37 10.68 7.74
CA ASP A 180 19.15 11.15 6.59
C ASP A 180 19.91 12.44 6.90
N ALA A 181 21.20 12.29 7.23
CA ALA A 181 22.11 13.40 7.46
C ALA A 181 22.35 14.28 6.22
N ALA A 182 22.11 13.77 5.00
CA ALA A 182 22.27 14.55 3.78
C ALA A 182 21.16 15.59 3.59
N HIS A 183 19.98 15.36 4.19
CA HIS A 183 18.81 16.23 4.09
C HIS A 183 18.24 16.53 5.48
N PRO A 184 18.93 17.33 6.31
CA PRO A 184 18.58 17.52 7.72
C PRO A 184 17.18 18.13 7.93
N GLU A 185 16.72 19.01 7.03
CA GLU A 185 15.36 19.57 7.11
C GLU A 185 14.29 18.51 6.86
N THR A 186 14.49 17.64 5.87
CA THR A 186 13.61 16.50 5.58
C THR A 186 13.58 15.56 6.78
N ALA A 187 14.75 15.22 7.33
CA ALA A 187 14.89 14.33 8.47
C ALA A 187 14.17 14.85 9.72
N GLU A 188 14.32 16.14 10.05
CA GLU A 188 13.61 16.77 11.16
C GLU A 188 12.08 16.71 10.97
N ARG A 189 11.58 17.01 9.76
CA ARG A 189 10.13 16.93 9.49
C ARG A 189 9.58 15.52 9.65
N VAL A 190 10.27 14.52 9.12
CA VAL A 190 9.84 13.11 9.23
C VAL A 190 9.89 12.62 10.68
N ARG A 191 10.91 13.03 11.46
CA ARG A 191 10.96 12.70 12.90
C ARG A 191 9.79 13.30 13.67
N ARG A 192 9.48 14.58 13.47
CA ARG A 192 8.31 15.22 14.11
C ARG A 192 7.00 14.53 13.75
N ALA A 193 6.79 14.20 12.47
CA ALA A 193 5.61 13.50 12.01
C ALA A 193 5.47 12.11 12.66
N SER A 194 6.60 11.38 12.80
CA SER A 194 6.65 10.09 13.49
C SER A 194 6.34 10.21 14.98
N GLU A 195 6.92 11.20 15.67
CA GLU A 195 6.66 11.48 17.09
C GLU A 195 5.19 11.83 17.35
N GLN A 196 4.56 12.62 16.48
CA GLN A 196 3.14 12.95 16.57
C GLN A 196 2.26 11.69 16.49
N CYS A 197 2.60 10.75 15.62
CA CYS A 197 1.88 9.48 15.50
C CYS A 197 1.98 8.61 16.75
N SER A 198 3.17 8.59 17.37
CA SER A 198 3.38 7.94 18.66
C SER A 198 2.56 8.64 19.76
N PHE A 199 2.58 9.97 19.81
CA PHE A 199 1.85 10.74 20.82
C PHE A 199 0.33 10.60 20.69
N ASP A 200 -0.22 10.61 19.48
CA ASP A 200 -1.65 10.36 19.22
C ASP A 200 -2.07 8.97 19.72
N ARG A 201 -1.22 7.95 19.54
CA ARG A 201 -1.47 6.60 20.06
C ARG A 201 -1.49 6.58 21.59
N TRP A 202 -0.52 7.25 22.22
CA TRP A 202 -0.48 7.41 23.68
C TRP A 202 -1.67 8.19 24.22
N GLN A 203 -2.05 9.30 23.59
CA GLN A 203 -3.20 10.09 23.98
C GLN A 203 -4.50 9.29 23.88
N ARG A 204 -4.68 8.48 22.82
CA ARG A 204 -5.84 7.57 22.72
C ARG A 204 -5.86 6.53 23.84
N GLN A 205 -4.71 5.98 24.22
CA GLN A 205 -4.61 5.03 25.34
C GLN A 205 -4.93 5.69 26.68
N LEU A 206 -4.45 6.93 26.91
CA LEU A 206 -4.71 7.68 28.14
C LEU A 206 -6.14 8.24 28.21
N ARG A 207 -6.74 8.59 27.06
CA ARG A 207 -8.13 9.02 26.91
C ARG A 207 -9.04 7.86 26.54
N SER A 208 -8.98 6.76 27.30
CA SER A 208 -10.00 5.72 27.21
C SER A 208 -11.37 6.36 27.46
N ALA A 209 -12.18 6.51 26.42
CA ALA A 209 -13.51 7.12 26.50
C ALA A 209 -14.58 6.15 27.06
N GLY A 210 -14.19 4.92 27.37
CA GLY A 210 -15.07 3.92 27.96
C GLY A 210 -14.92 3.84 29.48
N PRO A 211 -15.96 3.36 30.21
CA PRO A 211 -15.82 3.02 31.62
C PRO A 211 -14.66 2.03 31.75
N THR A 212 -13.72 2.31 32.65
CA THR A 212 -12.60 1.41 32.98
C THR A 212 -12.90 0.71 34.30
N PRO A 213 -12.61 -0.59 34.46
CA PRO A 213 -12.74 -1.25 35.76
C PRO A 213 -11.76 -0.64 36.76
N GLY A 214 -12.07 -0.76 38.05
CA GLY A 214 -11.08 -0.55 39.10
C GLY A 214 -10.02 -1.66 39.12
N TRP A 215 -8.96 -1.48 39.92
CA TRP A 215 -7.84 -2.42 40.03
C TRP A 215 -8.06 -3.48 41.12
N SER A 216 -9.18 -4.21 41.05
CA SER A 216 -9.47 -5.37 41.90
C SER A 216 -10.34 -6.39 41.16
N VAL A 217 -10.29 -7.66 41.56
CA VAL A 217 -11.11 -8.73 40.95
C VAL A 217 -12.60 -8.37 40.96
N ALA A 218 -13.13 -7.92 42.11
CA ALA A 218 -14.52 -7.49 42.22
C ALA A 218 -14.86 -6.33 41.27
N ALA A 219 -14.00 -5.31 41.18
CA ALA A 219 -14.26 -4.16 40.30
C ALA A 219 -14.24 -4.52 38.81
N VAL A 220 -13.44 -5.53 38.42
CA VAL A 220 -13.42 -6.06 37.04
C VAL A 220 -14.68 -6.85 36.72
N LEU A 221 -15.13 -7.70 37.65
CA LEU A 221 -16.37 -8.48 37.49
C LEU A 221 -17.61 -7.57 37.45
N ASP A 222 -17.70 -6.59 38.35
CA ASP A 222 -18.79 -5.62 38.39
C ASP A 222 -18.86 -4.80 37.10
N TRP A 223 -17.71 -4.37 36.58
CA TRP A 223 -17.62 -3.64 35.31
C TRP A 223 -18.06 -4.49 34.11
N ALA A 224 -17.70 -5.77 34.09
CA ALA A 224 -18.12 -6.70 33.05
C ALA A 224 -19.64 -6.93 33.11
N GLN A 225 -20.19 -7.16 34.31
CA GLN A 225 -21.61 -7.35 34.55
C GLN A 225 -22.43 -6.11 34.16
N GLN A 226 -22.02 -4.91 34.60
CA GLN A 226 -22.67 -3.66 34.21
C GLN A 226 -22.64 -3.42 32.70
N GLY A 227 -21.56 -3.85 32.04
CA GLY A 227 -21.44 -3.80 30.58
C GLY A 227 -22.44 -4.70 29.88
N LEU A 228 -22.57 -5.94 30.35
CA LEU A 228 -23.54 -6.91 29.85
C LEU A 228 -24.98 -6.43 30.06
N ASP A 229 -25.27 -5.89 31.24
CA ASP A 229 -26.61 -5.40 31.60
C ASP A 229 -27.02 -4.19 30.76
N ALA A 230 -26.08 -3.26 30.51
CA ALA A 230 -26.36 -2.04 29.75
C ALA A 230 -26.31 -2.25 28.23
N HIS A 231 -25.45 -3.15 27.75
CA HIS A 231 -25.19 -3.37 26.33
C HIS A 231 -24.98 -4.87 26.05
N PRO A 232 -26.04 -5.70 26.07
CA PRO A 232 -25.92 -7.15 25.98
C PRO A 232 -25.33 -7.68 24.67
N ALA A 233 -25.29 -6.85 23.61
CA ALA A 233 -24.63 -7.19 22.34
C ALA A 233 -23.12 -6.88 22.32
N VAL A 234 -22.58 -6.24 23.37
CA VAL A 234 -21.17 -5.90 23.50
C VAL A 234 -20.54 -6.83 24.52
N GLU A 235 -19.97 -7.93 24.05
CA GLU A 235 -19.28 -8.90 24.91
C GLU A 235 -18.04 -8.26 25.54
N ARG A 236 -17.98 -8.26 26.89
CA ARG A 236 -16.86 -7.73 27.69
C ARG A 236 -16.07 -8.80 28.44
N ASP A 237 -16.42 -10.06 28.23
CA ASP A 237 -15.77 -11.23 28.83
C ASP A 237 -14.26 -11.31 28.48
N GLN A 238 -13.89 -11.11 27.22
CA GLN A 238 -12.48 -11.12 26.79
C GLN A 238 -11.66 -9.98 27.41
N PRO A 239 -12.10 -8.71 27.37
CA PRO A 239 -11.46 -7.63 28.14
C PRO A 239 -11.38 -7.90 29.65
N ALA A 240 -12.46 -8.41 30.26
CA ALA A 240 -12.50 -8.70 31.69
C ALA A 240 -11.49 -9.79 32.07
N ALA A 241 -11.38 -10.86 31.27
CA ALA A 241 -10.40 -11.92 31.47
C ALA A 241 -8.95 -11.39 31.44
N ARG A 242 -8.64 -10.44 30.54
CA ARG A 242 -7.31 -9.80 30.50
C ARG A 242 -7.04 -8.95 31.74
N CYS A 243 -8.04 -8.23 32.24
CA CYS A 243 -7.92 -7.47 33.48
C CYS A 243 -7.75 -8.40 34.69
N LEU A 244 -8.55 -9.46 34.80
CA LEU A 244 -8.45 -10.46 35.88
C LEU A 244 -7.07 -11.13 35.89
N ALA A 245 -6.52 -11.48 34.74
CA ALA A 245 -5.18 -12.05 34.63
C ALA A 245 -4.08 -11.12 35.17
N ALA A 246 -4.33 -9.81 35.24
CA ALA A 246 -3.39 -8.83 35.78
C ALA A 246 -3.61 -8.50 37.27
N VAL A 247 -4.82 -8.69 37.81
CA VAL A 247 -5.18 -8.25 39.17
C VAL A 247 -5.50 -9.38 40.15
N ALA A 248 -5.80 -10.59 39.67
CA ALA A 248 -6.12 -11.72 40.53
C ALA A 248 -4.86 -12.27 41.22
N GLY A 249 -4.94 -12.42 42.54
CA GLY A 249 -3.94 -13.11 43.35
C GLY A 249 -4.31 -14.57 43.62
N PRO A 250 -3.47 -15.34 44.33
CA PRO A 250 -3.74 -16.74 44.66
C PRO A 250 -4.99 -16.99 45.53
N GLU A 251 -5.53 -15.94 46.16
CA GLU A 251 -6.66 -16.00 47.10
C GLU A 251 -7.99 -15.56 46.46
N ASP A 252 -7.97 -15.18 45.18
CA ASP A 252 -9.14 -14.77 44.39
C ASP A 252 -9.63 -15.90 43.48
#